data_AF-A0A655VF17-F1
#
_entry.id   AF-A0A655VF17-F1
#
_cell.length_a   1.000
_cell.length_b   1.000
_cell.length_c   1.000
_cell.angle_alpha   90.00
_cell.angle_beta   90.00
_cell.angle_gamma   90.00
#
_symmetry.space_group_name_H-M   'P 1'
#
loop_
_entity.id
_entity.type
_entity.pdbx_description
1 polymer ?
#
loop_
_entity_poly.entity_id
_entity_poly.type
_entity_poly.pdbx_seq_one_letter_code
_entity_poly.pdbx_strand_id
1 'polypeptide(L)'
;MNIILTPMMRSEFHDIDVNDPLRDYYTQWMNYEANEGEVKRLLNEFWTRYRHSVGSHNGKDLTRGQALRLFELTEEASAVEIRKTWRKLALRWHPDRENGNAERFRILCEAWNVLRQDSLV
;
A
#
# COMPACT_ATOMS: atom_id res chain seq x y z
N MET A 1 -32.37 8.42 -32.55
CA MET A 1 -31.39 8.08 -31.50
C MET A 1 -32.04 8.52 -30.19
N ASN A 2 -32.60 7.58 -29.42
CA ASN A 2 -33.40 7.91 -28.24
C ASN A 2 -32.52 7.74 -27.02
N ILE A 3 -32.14 8.85 -26.39
CA ILE A 3 -31.46 8.84 -25.09
C ILE A 3 -32.53 8.56 -24.06
N ILE A 4 -32.47 7.38 -23.42
CA ILE A 4 -33.39 7.00 -22.35
C ILE A 4 -32.58 7.00 -21.06
N LEU A 5 -33.04 7.76 -20.07
CA LEU A 5 -32.47 7.77 -18.72
C LEU A 5 -32.93 6.50 -17.99
N THR A 6 -32.03 5.53 -17.87
CA THR A 6 -32.24 4.37 -16.98
C THR A 6 -32.14 4.84 -15.53
N PRO A 7 -33.03 4.40 -14.62
CA PRO A 7 -32.89 4.68 -13.21
C PRO A 7 -31.56 4.08 -12.74
N MET A 8 -30.67 4.91 -12.19
CA MET A 8 -29.48 4.44 -11.51
C MET A 8 -29.96 3.46 -10.45
N MET A 9 -29.61 2.17 -10.59
CA MET A 9 -29.85 1.19 -9.53
C MET A 9 -29.39 1.84 -8.23
N ARG A 10 -30.33 2.09 -7.32
CA ARG A 10 -30.01 2.61 -6.00
C ARG A 10 -29.07 1.57 -5.38
N SER A 11 -27.77 1.86 -5.40
CA SER A 11 -26.85 1.22 -4.47
C SER A 11 -27.39 1.56 -3.09
N GLU A 12 -27.89 0.57 -2.37
CA GLU A 12 -28.49 0.73 -1.04
C GLU A 12 -27.49 1.19 0.03
N PHE A 13 -26.22 1.45 -0.33
CA PHE A 13 -25.15 1.80 0.59
C PHE A 13 -24.25 2.92 0.06
N HIS A 14 -24.82 4.10 -0.22
CA HIS A 14 -24.05 5.35 -0.21
C HIS A 14 -24.51 6.19 0.97
N ASP A 15 -24.24 5.70 2.18
CA ASP A 15 -24.44 6.53 3.35
C ASP A 15 -23.34 7.58 3.36
N ILE A 16 -23.72 8.85 3.46
CA ILE A 16 -22.77 9.95 3.53
C ILE A 16 -22.22 9.92 4.96
N ASP A 17 -20.99 9.46 5.14
CA ASP A 17 -20.33 9.49 6.45
C ASP A 17 -20.17 10.94 6.90
N VAL A 18 -21.09 11.41 7.75
CA VAL A 18 -21.16 12.80 8.25
C VAL A 18 -19.92 13.21 9.03
N ASN A 19 -19.04 12.27 9.42
CA ASN A 19 -17.78 12.56 10.11
C ASN A 19 -16.55 12.13 9.29
N ASP A 20 -16.58 12.29 7.97
CA ASP A 20 -15.43 12.06 7.11
C ASP A 20 -14.47 13.28 7.12
N PRO A 21 -13.28 13.18 7.76
CA PRO A 21 -12.33 14.28 7.84
C PRO A 21 -11.79 14.70 6.47
N LEU A 22 -11.78 13.79 5.49
CA LEU A 22 -11.34 14.07 4.13
C LEU A 22 -12.38 14.91 3.39
N ARG A 23 -13.67 14.58 3.55
CA ARG A 23 -14.77 15.39 3.01
C ARG A 23 -14.75 16.78 3.63
N ASP A 24 -14.61 16.89 4.94
CA ASP A 24 -14.59 18.19 5.64
C ASP A 24 -13.42 19.07 5.21
N TYR A 25 -12.28 18.45 4.86
CA TYR A 25 -11.16 19.15 4.26
C TYR A 25 -11.49 19.67 2.86
N TYR A 26 -12.05 18.84 1.97
CA TYR A 26 -12.33 19.23 0.58
C TYR A 26 -13.58 20.11 0.39
N THR A 27 -14.48 20.20 1.37
CA THR A 27 -15.62 21.13 1.34
C THR A 27 -15.23 22.58 1.63
N GLN A 28 -14.04 22.81 2.18
CA GLN A 28 -13.53 24.14 2.44
C GLN A 28 -12.81 24.70 1.21
N TRP A 29 -13.38 25.74 0.60
CA TRP A 29 -12.84 26.38 -0.60
C TRP A 29 -11.39 26.84 -0.47
N MET A 30 -10.96 27.22 0.75
CA MET A 30 -9.57 27.63 1.02
C MET A 30 -8.55 26.51 0.77
N ASN A 31 -8.96 25.24 0.83
CA ASN A 31 -8.10 24.08 0.61
C ASN A 31 -8.02 23.70 -0.88
N TYR A 32 -8.74 24.39 -1.77
CA TYR A 32 -8.74 24.13 -3.20
C TYR A 32 -7.38 24.47 -3.84
N GLU A 33 -6.76 25.57 -3.41
CA GLU A 33 -5.42 25.98 -3.84
C GLU A 33 -4.34 25.47 -2.86
N ALA A 34 -4.33 24.16 -2.61
CA ALA A 34 -3.31 23.56 -1.76
C ALA A 34 -1.90 23.75 -2.38
N ASN A 35 -0.99 24.32 -1.61
CA ASN A 35 0.41 24.45 -2.04
C ASN A 35 1.16 23.12 -1.92
N GLU A 36 2.31 23.01 -2.60
CA GLU A 36 3.13 21.78 -2.61
C GLU A 36 3.54 21.34 -1.19
N GLY A 37 3.82 22.28 -0.29
CA GLY A 37 4.19 21.99 1.10
C GLY A 37 3.07 21.35 1.91
N GLU A 38 1.84 21.82 1.71
CA GLU A 38 0.64 21.27 2.33
C GLU A 38 0.34 19.86 1.83
N VAL A 39 0.46 19.62 0.52
CA VAL A 39 0.31 18.28 -0.05
C VAL A 39 1.35 17.31 0.52
N LYS A 40 2.62 17.73 0.64
CA LYS A 40 3.67 16.92 1.28
C LYS A 40 3.37 16.64 2.75
N ARG A 41 2.87 17.63 3.49
CA ARG A 41 2.45 17.45 4.89
C ARG A 41 1.33 16.43 5.01
N LEU A 42 0.27 16.58 4.21
CA LEU A 42 -0.87 15.65 4.20
C LEU A 42 -0.46 14.23 3.84
N LEU A 43 0.41 14.06 2.84
CA LEU A 43 0.96 12.75 2.48
C LEU A 43 1.78 12.14 3.62
N ASN A 44 2.64 12.92 4.28
CA ASN A 44 3.43 12.43 5.42
C ASN A 44 2.56 12.03 6.61
N GLU A 45 1.53 12.82 6.91
CA GLU A 45 0.56 12.54 7.96
C GLU A 45 -0.27 11.29 7.63
N PHE A 46 -0.72 11.16 6.37
CA PHE A 46 -1.38 9.97 5.86
C PHE A 46 -0.52 8.73 6.05
N TRP A 47 0.74 8.72 5.59
CA TRP A 47 1.63 7.56 5.75
C TRP A 47 1.95 7.25 7.21
N THR A 48 1.99 8.25 8.08
CA THR A 48 2.22 8.06 9.52
C THR A 48 1.01 7.41 10.17
N ARG A 49 -0.21 7.89 9.88
CA ARG A 49 -1.46 7.29 10.38
C ARG A 49 -1.72 5.92 9.76
N TYR A 50 -1.47 5.76 8.47
CA TYR A 50 -1.59 4.50 7.75
C TYR A 50 -0.63 3.44 8.32
N ARG A 51 0.61 3.81 8.63
CA ARG A 51 1.54 2.91 9.36
C ARG A 51 1.05 2.55 10.75
N HIS A 52 0.24 3.40 11.38
CA HIS A 52 -0.31 3.14 12.70
C HIS A 52 -1.61 2.32 12.67
N SER A 53 -2.45 2.48 11.63
CA SER A 53 -3.76 1.83 11.52
C SER A 53 -3.79 0.58 10.63
N VAL A 54 -2.99 0.57 9.56
CA VAL A 54 -2.91 -0.54 8.59
C VAL A 54 -1.58 -1.28 8.71
N GLY A 55 -0.53 -0.54 9.07
CA GLY A 55 0.72 -1.12 9.54
C GLY A 55 0.44 -1.86 10.84
N SER A 56 0.41 -3.17 10.74
CA SER A 56 0.43 -4.09 11.87
C SER A 56 1.40 -3.56 12.92
N HIS A 57 1.00 -3.60 14.18
CA HIS A 57 1.92 -3.56 15.32
C HIS A 57 2.84 -4.78 15.25
N ASN A 58 3.78 -4.76 14.31
CA ASN A 58 4.92 -5.62 14.28
C ASN A 58 6.12 -4.69 14.09
N GLY A 59 6.40 -3.95 15.17
CA GLY A 59 7.78 -3.80 15.61
C GLY A 59 8.40 -5.15 16.02
N LYS A 60 8.09 -6.24 15.30
CA LYS A 60 9.03 -7.32 15.11
C LYS A 60 9.87 -6.81 13.96
N ASP A 61 11.05 -6.29 14.28
CA ASP A 61 12.12 -6.15 13.31
C ASP A 61 12.20 -7.46 12.53
N LEU A 62 11.57 -7.52 11.35
CA LEU A 62 11.66 -8.66 10.48
C LEU A 62 13.14 -8.73 10.12
N THR A 63 13.86 -9.68 10.73
CA THR A 63 15.29 -9.74 10.55
C THR A 63 15.60 -10.16 9.12
N ARG A 64 16.80 -9.81 8.62
CA ARG A 64 17.26 -10.25 7.29
C ARG A 64 17.05 -11.76 7.09
N GLY A 65 17.39 -12.59 8.08
CA GLY A 65 17.20 -14.04 8.02
C GLY A 65 15.73 -14.46 7.87
N GLN A 66 14.80 -13.78 8.55
CA GLN A 66 13.36 -14.04 8.39
C GLN A 66 12.85 -13.61 7.00
N ALA A 67 13.33 -12.47 6.49
CA ALA A 67 13.00 -12.00 5.15
C ALA A 67 13.54 -12.93 4.05
N LEU A 68 14.76 -13.47 4.21
CA LEU A 68 15.34 -14.44 3.28
C LEU A 68 14.56 -15.76 3.28
N ARG A 69 14.09 -16.23 4.44
CA ARG A 69 13.22 -17.41 4.54
C ARG A 69 11.89 -17.20 3.82
N LEU A 70 11.29 -16.01 3.90
CA LEU A 70 10.08 -15.68 3.13
C LEU A 70 10.31 -15.71 1.61
N PHE A 71 11.55 -15.43 1.18
CA PHE A 71 11.97 -15.50 -0.21
C PHE A 71 12.47 -16.89 -0.61
N GLU A 72 12.46 -17.85 0.32
CA GLU A 72 13.01 -19.21 0.15
C GLU A 72 14.49 -19.18 -0.28
N LEU A 73 15.24 -18.20 0.25
CA LEU A 73 16.66 -17.98 -0.03
C LEU A 73 17.52 -18.30 1.20
N THR A 74 18.79 -18.65 0.94
CA THR A 74 19.81 -18.85 1.98
C THR A 74 20.31 -17.51 2.53
N GLU A 75 20.94 -17.52 3.71
CA GLU A 75 21.50 -16.30 4.32
C GLU A 75 22.63 -15.66 3.48
N GLU A 76 23.29 -16.47 2.65
CA GLU A 76 24.36 -16.10 1.73
C GLU A 76 23.87 -15.57 0.38
N ALA A 77 22.55 -15.47 0.18
CA ALA A 77 21.97 -15.07 -1.10
C ALA A 77 22.46 -13.67 -1.52
N SER A 78 22.92 -13.58 -2.76
CA SER A 78 23.43 -12.34 -3.33
C SER A 78 22.29 -11.32 -3.56
N ALA A 79 22.64 -10.03 -3.57
CA ALA A 79 21.67 -8.98 -3.88
C ALA A 79 21.01 -9.16 -5.27
N VAL A 80 21.70 -9.79 -6.22
CA VAL A 80 21.16 -10.12 -7.54
C VAL A 80 20.08 -11.19 -7.45
N GLU A 81 20.31 -12.25 -6.66
CA GLU A 81 19.34 -13.33 -6.44
C GLU A 81 18.10 -12.83 -5.71
N ILE A 82 18.28 -12.03 -4.65
CA ILE A 82 17.17 -11.42 -3.91
C ILE A 82 16.29 -10.56 -4.82
N ARG A 83 16.90 -9.74 -5.69
CA ARG A 83 16.14 -8.93 -6.68
C ARG A 83 15.40 -9.80 -7.68
N LYS A 84 16.01 -10.89 -8.12
CA LYS A 84 15.41 -11.82 -9.09
C LYS A 84 14.23 -12.57 -8.49
N THR A 85 14.34 -13.05 -7.24
CA THR A 85 13.25 -13.71 -6.52
C THR A 85 12.13 -12.74 -6.18
N TRP A 86 12.45 -11.52 -5.75
CA TRP A 86 11.46 -10.45 -5.53
C TRP A 86 10.58 -10.24 -6.76
N ARG A 87 11.17 -10.04 -7.94
CA ARG A 87 10.41 -9.84 -9.18
C ARG A 87 9.48 -11.01 -9.49
N LYS A 88 9.94 -12.26 -9.28
CA LYS A 88 9.13 -13.46 -9.48
C LYS A 88 7.95 -13.53 -8.50
N LEU A 89 8.20 -13.27 -7.22
CA LEU A 89 7.21 -13.34 -6.16
C LEU A 89 6.18 -12.20 -6.27
N ALA A 90 6.64 -10.98 -6.55
CA ALA A 90 5.79 -9.82 -6.78
C ALA A 90 4.85 -10.05 -7.97
N LEU A 91 5.37 -10.57 -9.09
CA LEU A 91 4.53 -10.91 -10.24
C LEU A 91 3.56 -12.05 -9.94
N ARG A 92 3.91 -13.02 -9.09
CA ARG A 92 3.02 -14.14 -8.74
C ARG A 92 1.87 -13.72 -7.82
N TRP A 93 2.15 -12.88 -6.82
CA TRP A 93 1.19 -12.54 -5.77
C TRP A 93 0.48 -11.19 -5.97
N HIS A 94 0.78 -10.45 -7.04
CA HIS A 94 0.19 -9.15 -7.32
C HIS A 94 -1.35 -9.19 -7.24
N PRO A 95 -2.01 -8.26 -6.51
CA PRO A 95 -3.46 -8.28 -6.31
C PRO A 95 -4.27 -8.18 -7.62
N ASP A 96 -3.72 -7.51 -8.65
CA ASP A 96 -4.37 -7.40 -9.96
C ASP A 96 -4.36 -8.71 -10.79
N ARG A 97 -3.73 -9.79 -10.29
CA ARG A 97 -3.76 -11.09 -10.97
C ARG A 97 -4.85 -11.98 -10.41
N GLU A 98 -5.41 -12.82 -11.28
CA GLU A 98 -6.47 -13.78 -10.95
C GLU A 98 -6.11 -14.71 -9.77
N ASN A 99 -4.83 -15.10 -9.65
CA ASN A 99 -4.31 -15.90 -8.52
C ASN A 99 -3.46 -15.07 -7.54
N GLY A 100 -3.65 -13.74 -7.54
CA GLY A 100 -3.00 -12.80 -6.64
C GLY A 100 -3.46 -12.98 -5.20
N ASN A 101 -2.66 -12.50 -4.25
CA ASN A 101 -3.06 -12.44 -2.85
C ASN A 101 -2.47 -11.19 -2.20
N ALA A 102 -3.33 -10.21 -1.94
CA ALA A 102 -2.94 -8.91 -1.39
C ALA A 102 -2.21 -9.03 -0.04
N GLU A 103 -2.62 -9.96 0.82
CA GLU A 103 -2.01 -10.15 2.13
C GLU A 103 -0.61 -10.75 2.02
N ARG A 104 -0.43 -11.78 1.18
CA ARG A 104 0.90 -12.32 0.87
C ARG A 104 1.79 -11.28 0.20
N PHE A 105 1.25 -10.49 -0.72
CA PHE A 105 1.98 -9.43 -1.39
C PHE A 105 2.48 -8.39 -0.38
N ARG A 106 1.65 -8.03 0.60
CA ARG A 106 2.02 -7.11 1.69
C ARG A 106 3.18 -7.63 2.54
N ILE A 107 3.13 -8.89 2.96
CA ILE A 107 4.22 -9.55 3.71
C ILE A 107 5.52 -9.57 2.88
N LEU A 108 5.42 -9.86 1.59
CA LEU A 108 6.58 -9.89 0.70
C LEU A 108 7.18 -8.49 0.47
N CYS A 109 6.35 -7.45 0.38
CA CYS A 109 6.80 -6.05 0.31
C CYS A 109 7.60 -5.66 1.56
N GLU A 110 7.16 -6.09 2.73
CA GLU A 110 7.85 -5.85 4.00
C GLU A 110 9.22 -6.52 4.01
N ALA A 111 9.28 -7.81 3.66
CA ALA A 111 10.54 -8.55 3.50
C ALA A 111 11.49 -7.88 2.49
N TRP A 112 10.98 -7.42 1.35
CA TRP A 112 11.77 -6.70 0.35
C TRP A 112 12.37 -5.40 0.90
N ASN A 113 11.61 -4.63 1.67
CA ASN A 113 12.10 -3.37 2.25
C ASN A 113 13.30 -3.59 3.18
N VAL A 114 13.28 -4.65 3.99
CA VAL A 114 14.41 -5.05 4.85
C VAL A 114 15.62 -5.44 4.00
N LEU A 115 15.43 -6.31 3.02
CA LEU A 115 16.53 -6.84 2.21
C LEU A 115 17.18 -5.79 1.29
N ARG A 116 16.41 -4.77 0.87
CA ARG A 116 16.92 -3.69 0.01
C ARG A 116 17.81 -2.71 0.77
N GLN A 117 17.50 -2.39 2.04
CA GLN A 117 18.29 -1.46 2.85
C GLN A 117 19.72 -1.96 3.07
N ASP A 118 19.87 -3.28 3.21
CA ASP A 118 21.16 -3.94 3.43
C ASP A 118 22.00 -4.10 2.14
N SER A 119 21.42 -3.83 0.97
CA SER A 119 22.12 -3.92 -0.33
C SER A 119 22.83 -2.63 -0.76
N LEU A 120 22.81 -1.59 0.09
CA LEU A 120 23.39 -0.26 -0.15
C LEU A 120 24.66 0.01 0.68
N VAL A 121 25.19 -0.99 1.36
CA VAL A 121 26.48 -0.96 2.07
C VAL A 121 27.47 -1.84 1.31
#